data_AF-A0A7S4GPY7-F1
#
_entry.id   AF-A0A7S4GPY7-F1
#
_cell.length_a   1.000
_cell.length_b   1.000
_cell.length_c   1.000
_cell.angle_alpha   90.00
_cell.angle_beta   90.00
_cell.angle_gamma   90.00
#
_symmetry.space_group_name_H-M   'P 1'
#
loop_
_entity.id
_entity.type
_entity.pdbx_description
1 polymer ?
#
loop_
_entity_poly.entity_id
_entity_poly.type
_entity_poly.pdbx_seq_one_letter_code
_entity_poly.pdbx_strand_id
1 'polypeptide(L)'
;RFCVAMCRSPAPPMERPTEMELQDLEQGCNAGRCETKDQGRDPAAEVVGLACCTEFDIAPEQIPTSLTVEEMRAEAWGVWWFVASCFTYSCVGILMLVRCEELVAVCPYHFWHVEAALLLQQGVLAFLNDAYFFGVSRRVQWADRVSASFLSMCQPFKFISCSMDFAQSSVLSVSFLCGVLAFAKAQQGLKEGSLHKFLFWHTCWHWAFPIGGALWIELAIRTSNELLLGREF
;
A
#
# COMPACT_ATOMS: atom_id res chain seq x y z
N ARG A 1 33.75 4.08 19.38
CA ARG A 1 33.64 2.73 18.79
C ARG A 1 32.59 1.94 19.58
N PHE A 2 31.30 2.13 19.27
CA PHE A 2 30.22 1.33 19.85
C PHE A 2 30.00 0.14 18.92
N CYS A 3 30.46 -1.03 19.35
CA CYS A 3 30.19 -2.29 18.69
C CYS A 3 28.82 -2.75 19.22
N VAL A 4 27.75 -2.36 18.52
CA VAL A 4 26.42 -2.95 18.76
C VAL A 4 26.47 -4.34 18.14
N ALA A 5 26.90 -5.31 18.93
CA ALA A 5 26.64 -6.72 18.66
C ALA A 5 25.13 -6.93 18.83
N MET A 6 24.36 -6.65 17.78
CA MET A 6 23.01 -7.20 17.67
C MET A 6 23.16 -8.72 17.61
N CYS A 7 22.85 -9.39 18.72
CA CYS A 7 22.55 -10.80 18.72
C CYS A 7 21.45 -11.02 17.68
N ARG A 8 21.82 -11.53 16.50
CA ARG A 8 20.87 -12.17 15.59
C ARG A 8 20.36 -13.40 16.33
N SER A 9 19.30 -13.24 17.12
CA SER A 9 18.50 -14.40 17.51
C SER A 9 18.07 -15.08 16.21
N PRO A 10 18.33 -16.37 16.03
CA PRO A 10 17.82 -17.08 14.87
C PRO A 10 16.31 -16.88 14.86
N ALA A 11 15.79 -16.41 13.71
CA ALA A 11 14.35 -16.33 13.52
C ALA A 11 13.75 -17.69 13.90
N PRO A 12 12.64 -17.73 14.67
CA PRO A 12 12.03 -18.99 15.03
C PRO A 12 11.75 -19.79 13.75
N PRO A 13 11.99 -21.12 13.75
CA PRO A 13 11.69 -21.95 12.61
C PRO A 13 10.20 -21.80 12.30
N MET A 14 9.89 -21.13 11.19
CA MET A 14 8.53 -21.04 10.68
C MET A 14 8.14 -22.45 10.23
N GLU A 15 7.07 -23.00 10.79
CA GLU A 15 6.52 -24.29 10.34
C GLU A 15 6.26 -24.19 8.83
N ARG A 16 6.82 -25.13 8.06
CA ARG A 16 6.54 -25.19 6.63
C ARG A 16 5.03 -25.40 6.45
N PRO A 17 4.38 -24.69 5.51
CA PRO A 17 3.04 -25.04 5.08
C PRO A 17 2.98 -26.54 4.78
N THR A 18 1.98 -27.23 5.33
CA THR A 18 1.82 -28.67 5.10
C THR A 18 1.61 -28.94 3.61
N GLU A 19 2.13 -30.04 3.07
CA GLU A 19 2.03 -30.40 1.64
C GLU A 19 0.59 -30.33 1.07
N MET A 20 -0.40 -30.48 1.95
CA MET A 20 -1.82 -30.38 1.63
C MET A 20 -2.26 -28.97 1.22
N GLU A 21 -1.71 -27.90 1.82
CA GLU A 21 -2.05 -26.51 1.45
C GLU A 21 -1.46 -26.12 0.09
N LEU A 22 -0.35 -26.74 -0.33
CA LEU A 22 0.25 -26.53 -1.64
C LEU A 22 -0.55 -27.22 -2.75
N GLN A 23 -1.11 -28.40 -2.50
CA GLN A 23 -1.94 -29.12 -3.49
C GLN A 23 -3.28 -28.42 -3.78
N ASP A 24 -3.92 -27.81 -2.78
CA ASP A 24 -5.17 -27.06 -2.96
C ASP A 24 -4.96 -25.76 -3.77
N LEU A 25 -3.76 -25.18 -3.73
CA LEU A 25 -3.38 -24.02 -4.56
C LEU A 25 -3.15 -24.41 -6.02
N GLU A 26 -2.58 -25.59 -6.29
CA GLU A 26 -2.35 -26.06 -7.66
C GLU A 26 -3.64 -26.59 -8.34
N GLN A 27 -4.51 -27.26 -7.59
CA GLN A 27 -5.76 -27.81 -8.16
C GLN A 27 -6.80 -26.72 -8.48
N GLY A 28 -6.82 -25.61 -7.74
CA GLY A 28 -7.69 -24.48 -8.04
C GLY A 28 -7.35 -23.72 -9.34
N CYS A 29 -6.13 -23.87 -9.85
CA CYS A 29 -5.66 -23.13 -11.04
C CYS A 29 -5.87 -23.91 -12.36
N ASN A 30 -5.97 -25.25 -12.31
CA ASN A 30 -6.09 -26.09 -13.51
C ASN A 30 -7.54 -26.37 -13.95
N ALA A 31 -8.55 -26.06 -13.13
CA ALA A 31 -9.95 -26.32 -13.45
C ALA A 31 -10.62 -25.22 -14.31
N GLY A 32 -9.93 -24.10 -14.56
CA GLY A 32 -10.45 -22.96 -15.33
C GLY A 32 -9.84 -22.84 -16.73
N ARG A 33 -9.87 -23.90 -17.54
CA ARG A 33 -9.57 -23.78 -18.98
C ARG A 33 -10.71 -23.02 -19.66
N CYS A 34 -10.69 -21.70 -19.56
CA CYS A 34 -11.53 -20.81 -20.36
C CYS A 34 -11.16 -21.00 -21.84
N GLU A 35 -11.90 -21.85 -22.54
CA GLU A 35 -12.00 -21.79 -24.00
C GLU A 35 -12.62 -20.44 -24.36
N THR A 36 -11.78 -19.42 -24.59
CA THR A 36 -12.23 -18.17 -25.20
C THR A 36 -12.61 -18.46 -26.64
N LYS A 37 -13.90 -18.76 -26.85
CA LYS A 37 -14.51 -18.65 -28.17
C LYS A 37 -14.36 -17.21 -28.65
N ASP A 38 -13.66 -17.08 -29.75
CA ASP A 38 -13.43 -15.86 -30.51
C ASP A 38 -14.76 -15.38 -31.12
N GLN A 39 -15.55 -14.65 -30.33
CA GLN A 39 -16.76 -13.97 -30.80
C GLN A 39 -16.57 -12.46 -30.63
N GLY A 40 -16.54 -11.78 -31.77
CA GLY A 40 -16.41 -10.34 -32.01
C GLY A 40 -16.43 -9.44 -30.77
N ARG A 41 -15.24 -8.97 -30.36
CA ARG A 41 -15.11 -7.95 -29.31
C ARG A 41 -15.49 -6.58 -29.84
N ASP A 42 -16.37 -5.93 -29.08
CA ASP A 42 -16.71 -4.52 -29.17
C ASP A 42 -15.51 -3.67 -28.68
N PRO A 43 -14.90 -2.82 -29.52
CA PRO A 43 -13.73 -2.00 -29.15
C PRO A 43 -14.04 -0.95 -28.08
N ALA A 44 -15.32 -0.68 -27.75
CA ALA A 44 -15.68 0.27 -26.70
C ALA A 44 -15.49 -0.28 -25.27
N ALA A 45 -15.48 -1.61 -25.09
CA ALA A 45 -15.29 -2.24 -23.78
C ALA A 45 -13.81 -2.30 -23.33
N GLU A 46 -12.87 -1.97 -24.22
CA GLU A 46 -11.43 -2.09 -23.97
C GLU A 46 -10.83 -0.87 -23.25
N VAL A 47 -11.48 0.30 -23.32
CA VAL A 47 -10.90 1.57 -22.84
C VAL A 47 -11.09 1.80 -21.33
N VAL A 48 -12.09 1.17 -20.70
CA VAL A 48 -12.39 1.39 -19.25
C VAL A 48 -11.73 0.33 -18.34
N GLY A 49 -11.25 -0.79 -18.91
CA GLY A 49 -10.57 -1.86 -18.16
C GLY A 49 -9.05 -1.71 -18.02
N LEU A 50 -8.44 -0.74 -18.71
CA LEU A 50 -6.98 -0.71 -18.89
C LEU A 50 -6.16 -0.17 -17.69
N ALA A 51 -6.80 0.43 -16.67
CA ALA A 51 -6.08 1.05 -15.56
C ALA A 51 -6.04 0.21 -14.26
N CYS A 52 -6.90 -0.80 -14.11
CA CYS A 52 -7.03 -1.56 -12.86
C CYS A 52 -6.36 -2.95 -12.91
N CYS A 53 -6.12 -3.49 -14.11
CA CYS A 53 -5.65 -4.86 -14.31
C CYS A 53 -4.49 -4.96 -15.31
N THR A 54 -3.64 -3.93 -15.45
CA THR A 54 -2.34 -4.19 -16.07
C THR A 54 -1.56 -5.06 -15.10
N GLU A 55 -1.65 -6.37 -15.31
CA GLU A 55 -0.76 -7.38 -14.80
C GLU A 55 0.67 -6.86 -14.99
N PHE A 56 1.21 -6.23 -13.94
CA PHE A 56 2.63 -6.27 -13.65
C PHE A 56 2.94 -7.70 -13.17
N ASP A 57 2.63 -8.68 -14.04
CA ASP A 57 3.34 -9.93 -14.06
C ASP A 57 4.72 -9.57 -14.57
N ILE A 58 5.60 -9.23 -13.63
CA ILE A 58 7.03 -9.33 -13.91
C ILE A 58 7.21 -10.80 -14.29
N ALA A 59 7.33 -11.07 -15.59
CA ALA A 59 7.57 -12.41 -16.08
C ALA A 59 8.73 -12.97 -15.25
N PRO A 60 8.56 -14.10 -14.56
CA PRO A 60 9.53 -14.61 -13.59
C PRO A 60 10.92 -14.83 -14.21
N GLU A 61 10.99 -14.84 -15.54
CA GLU A 61 12.20 -14.99 -16.36
C GLU A 61 13.11 -13.74 -16.41
N GLN A 62 12.68 -12.58 -15.89
CA GLN A 62 13.43 -11.31 -16.03
C GLN A 62 14.01 -10.72 -14.75
N ILE A 63 14.02 -11.42 -13.61
CA ILE A 63 14.71 -10.93 -12.41
C ILE A 63 16.13 -11.51 -12.39
N PRO A 64 17.18 -10.74 -12.74
CA PRO A 64 18.57 -11.21 -12.75
C PRO A 64 19.15 -11.28 -11.33
N THR A 65 18.37 -11.75 -10.37
CA THR A 65 18.83 -11.99 -9.00
C THR A 65 19.16 -13.45 -8.85
N SER A 66 20.39 -13.74 -8.48
CA SER A 66 20.81 -15.05 -8.00
C SER A 66 20.04 -15.52 -6.76
N LEU A 67 19.29 -14.62 -6.12
CA LEU A 67 18.52 -14.88 -4.91
C LEU A 67 17.17 -15.51 -5.24
N THR A 68 16.86 -16.58 -4.54
CA THR A 68 15.53 -17.19 -4.44
C THR A 68 14.56 -16.26 -3.72
N VAL A 69 13.26 -16.48 -3.91
CA VAL A 69 12.21 -15.69 -3.23
C VAL A 69 12.30 -15.86 -1.71
N GLU A 70 12.70 -17.04 -1.24
CA GLU A 70 12.94 -17.36 0.16
C GLU A 70 14.08 -16.53 0.75
N GLU A 71 15.18 -16.35 0.01
CA GLU A 71 16.31 -15.51 0.42
C GLU A 71 15.90 -14.04 0.48
N MET A 72 15.17 -13.54 -0.54
CA MET A 72 14.66 -12.17 -0.52
C MET A 72 13.74 -11.91 0.68
N ARG A 73 12.84 -12.87 0.98
CA ARG A 73 11.95 -12.81 2.13
C ARG A 73 12.72 -12.79 3.45
N ALA A 74 13.72 -13.66 3.59
CA ALA A 74 14.56 -13.71 4.79
C ALA A 74 15.35 -12.40 4.99
N GLU A 75 15.88 -11.82 3.92
CA GLU A 75 16.52 -10.50 3.97
C GLU A 75 15.54 -9.40 4.35
N ALA A 76 14.35 -9.35 3.74
CA ALA A 76 13.32 -8.36 4.04
C ALA A 76 12.87 -8.42 5.50
N TRP A 77 12.70 -9.63 6.06
CA TRP A 77 12.41 -9.84 7.49
C TRP A 77 13.52 -9.32 8.41
N GLY A 78 14.79 -9.39 7.97
CA GLY A 78 15.93 -8.84 8.69
C GLY A 78 15.96 -7.32 8.73
N VAL A 79 15.17 -6.65 7.88
CA VAL A 79 15.11 -5.20 7.76
C VAL A 79 13.91 -4.67 8.57
N TRP A 80 14.11 -4.51 9.88
CA TRP A 80 13.04 -4.15 10.82
C TRP A 80 12.26 -2.87 10.43
N TRP A 81 12.92 -1.88 9.84
CA TRP A 81 12.26 -0.63 9.43
C TRP A 81 11.31 -0.83 8.25
N PHE A 82 11.60 -1.77 7.35
CA PHE A 82 10.72 -2.14 6.25
C PHE A 82 9.47 -2.84 6.79
N VAL A 83 9.65 -3.81 7.70
CA VAL A 83 8.55 -4.51 8.35
C VAL A 83 7.67 -3.55 9.15
N ALA A 84 8.27 -2.68 9.97
CA ALA A 84 7.53 -1.69 10.75
C ALA A 84 6.78 -0.68 9.87
N SER A 85 7.34 -0.33 8.70
CA SER A 85 6.71 0.61 7.78
C SER A 85 5.36 0.14 7.25
N CYS A 86 5.11 -1.17 7.20
CA CYS A 86 3.82 -1.70 6.74
C CYS A 86 2.64 -1.16 7.56
N PHE A 87 2.86 -0.87 8.86
CA PHE A 87 1.80 -0.46 9.77
C PHE A 87 1.56 1.06 9.83
N THR A 88 2.28 1.87 9.05
CA THR A 88 2.06 3.33 9.01
C THR A 88 0.65 3.69 8.54
N TYR A 89 0.09 2.93 7.59
CA TYR A 89 -1.31 3.08 7.18
C TYR A 89 -2.27 2.86 8.35
N SER A 90 -2.06 1.83 9.16
CA SER A 90 -2.89 1.57 10.34
C SER A 90 -2.77 2.69 11.36
N CYS A 91 -1.58 3.25 11.60
CA CYS A 91 -1.42 4.42 12.48
C CYS A 91 -2.28 5.61 12.02
N VAL A 92 -2.33 5.88 10.71
CA VAL A 92 -3.17 6.95 10.15
C VAL A 92 -4.65 6.58 10.20
N GLY A 93 -5.01 5.31 10.01
CA GLY A 93 -6.37 4.81 10.22
C GLY A 93 -6.85 5.06 11.65
N ILE A 94 -6.01 4.80 12.66
CA ILE A 94 -6.30 5.12 14.07
C ILE A 94 -6.49 6.63 14.25
N LEU A 95 -5.56 7.45 13.74
CA LEU A 95 -5.66 8.90 13.82
C LEU A 95 -6.97 9.41 13.21
N MET A 96 -7.33 8.90 12.02
CA MET A 96 -8.57 9.25 11.33
C MET A 96 -9.82 8.84 12.11
N LEU A 97 -9.83 7.67 12.75
CA LEU A 97 -10.93 7.25 13.63
C LEU A 97 -11.07 8.17 14.85
N VAL A 98 -9.95 8.50 15.49
CA VAL A 98 -9.94 9.39 16.67
C VAL A 98 -10.45 10.79 16.33
N ARG A 99 -10.20 11.25 15.09
CA ARG A 99 -10.60 12.57 14.57
C ARG A 99 -11.85 12.54 13.70
N CYS A 100 -12.58 11.43 13.69
CA CYS A 100 -13.58 11.20 12.64
C CYS A 100 -14.73 12.20 12.71
N GLU A 101 -15.19 12.56 13.91
CA GLU A 101 -16.28 13.51 14.11
C GLU A 101 -15.88 14.92 13.64
N GLU A 102 -14.66 15.37 13.95
CA GLU A 102 -14.15 16.65 13.46
C GLU A 102 -14.01 16.63 11.92
N LEU A 103 -13.55 15.53 11.33
CA LEU A 103 -13.43 15.39 9.88
C LEU A 103 -14.80 15.38 9.17
N VAL A 104 -15.81 14.72 9.75
CA VAL A 104 -17.19 14.75 9.25
C VAL A 104 -17.75 16.17 9.28
N ALA A 105 -17.44 16.96 10.33
CA ALA A 105 -17.85 18.36 10.40
C ALA A 105 -17.18 19.23 9.32
N VAL A 106 -15.92 18.94 8.96
CA VAL A 106 -15.18 19.66 7.90
C VAL A 106 -15.68 19.27 6.50
N CYS A 107 -15.93 17.99 6.26
CA CYS A 107 -16.24 17.46 4.93
C CYS A 107 -17.22 16.28 5.06
N PRO A 108 -18.54 16.55 5.15
CA PRO A 108 -19.53 15.53 5.50
C PRO A 108 -19.82 14.53 4.38
N TYR A 109 -19.47 14.86 3.13
CA TYR A 109 -19.73 14.01 1.96
C TYR A 109 -18.67 12.93 1.75
N HIS A 110 -17.58 12.95 2.51
CA HIS A 110 -16.49 11.99 2.37
C HIS A 110 -16.67 10.80 3.33
N PHE A 111 -16.34 9.59 2.87
CA PHE A 111 -16.61 8.34 3.59
C PHE A 111 -15.52 8.02 4.64
N TRP A 112 -15.34 8.91 5.62
CA TRP A 112 -14.24 8.84 6.60
C TRP A 112 -14.11 7.49 7.32
N HIS A 113 -15.23 6.93 7.80
CA HIS A 113 -15.23 5.64 8.50
C HIS A 113 -14.74 4.49 7.62
N VAL A 114 -15.11 4.49 6.33
CA VAL A 114 -14.71 3.45 5.38
C VAL A 114 -13.22 3.59 5.06
N GLU A 115 -12.74 4.81 4.77
CA GLU A 115 -11.31 5.05 4.54
C GLU A 115 -10.47 4.65 5.77
N ALA A 116 -10.92 5.00 6.98
CA ALA A 116 -10.21 4.66 8.21
C ALA A 116 -10.14 3.15 8.45
N ALA A 117 -11.24 2.42 8.24
CA ALA A 117 -11.28 0.96 8.35
C ALA A 117 -10.35 0.29 7.32
N LEU A 118 -10.36 0.78 6.07
CA LEU A 118 -9.46 0.29 5.02
C LEU A 118 -8.00 0.58 5.34
N LEU A 119 -7.66 1.75 5.90
CA LEU A 119 -6.31 2.07 6.36
C LEU A 119 -5.82 1.12 7.46
N LEU A 120 -6.69 0.77 8.42
CA LEU A 120 -6.37 -0.22 9.45
C LEU A 120 -6.06 -1.59 8.85
N GLN A 121 -6.92 -2.07 7.95
CA GLN A 121 -6.74 -3.34 7.26
C GLN A 121 -5.51 -3.32 6.34
N GLN A 122 -5.24 -2.19 5.70
CA GLN A 122 -4.15 -2.03 4.75
C GLN A 122 -2.79 -2.29 5.40
N GLY A 123 -2.57 -1.88 6.65
CA GLY A 123 -1.29 -2.18 7.28
C GLY A 123 -1.04 -3.67 7.52
N VAL A 124 -2.10 -4.45 7.77
CA VAL A 124 -2.03 -5.90 7.87
C VAL A 124 -1.81 -6.54 6.50
N LEU A 125 -2.54 -6.09 5.47
CA LEU A 125 -2.37 -6.57 4.10
C LEU A 125 -0.96 -6.28 3.56
N ALA A 126 -0.45 -5.07 3.79
CA ALA A 126 0.90 -4.69 3.42
C ALA A 126 1.94 -5.57 4.12
N PHE A 127 1.80 -5.81 5.44
CA PHE A 127 2.70 -6.73 6.15
C PHE A 127 2.67 -8.15 5.57
N LEU A 128 1.46 -8.67 5.32
CA LEU A 128 1.30 -10.00 4.76
C LEU A 128 1.89 -10.10 3.35
N ASN A 129 1.64 -9.12 2.49
CA ASN A 129 2.11 -9.11 1.12
C ASN A 129 3.63 -8.86 1.04
N ASP A 130 4.12 -7.82 1.70
CA ASP A 130 5.47 -7.30 1.50
C ASP A 130 6.53 -7.99 2.36
N ALA A 131 6.19 -8.43 3.58
CA ALA A 131 7.15 -9.04 4.49
C ALA A 131 6.90 -10.54 4.68
N TYR A 132 5.67 -10.94 5.01
CA TYR A 132 5.36 -12.33 5.36
C TYR A 132 5.42 -13.27 4.15
N PHE A 133 4.64 -13.00 3.10
CA PHE A 133 4.62 -13.80 1.87
C PHE A 133 5.60 -13.30 0.83
N PHE A 134 6.04 -12.04 0.90
CA PHE A 134 6.91 -11.40 -0.09
C PHE A 134 6.38 -11.60 -1.53
N GLY A 135 5.08 -11.36 -1.73
CA GLY A 135 4.40 -11.50 -3.02
C GLY A 135 4.08 -12.93 -3.49
N VAL A 136 4.43 -13.98 -2.74
CA VAL A 136 4.15 -15.37 -3.15
C VAL A 136 2.66 -15.71 -3.16
N SER A 137 1.89 -15.18 -2.21
CA SER A 137 0.45 -15.44 -2.13
C SER A 137 -0.34 -14.51 -3.04
N ARG A 138 -0.78 -15.01 -4.20
CA ARG A 138 -1.57 -14.25 -5.19
C ARG A 138 -2.83 -13.61 -4.61
N ARG A 139 -3.52 -14.29 -3.68
CA ARG A 139 -4.74 -13.78 -3.03
C ARG A 139 -4.45 -12.56 -2.17
N VAL A 140 -3.39 -12.63 -1.36
CA VAL A 140 -2.98 -11.52 -0.49
C VAL A 140 -2.48 -10.36 -1.32
N GLN A 141 -1.65 -10.63 -2.33
CA GLN A 141 -1.16 -9.61 -3.25
C GLN A 141 -2.30 -8.88 -3.96
N TRP A 142 -3.31 -9.61 -4.45
CA TRP A 142 -4.47 -9.00 -5.09
C TRP A 142 -5.27 -8.14 -4.11
N ALA A 143 -5.56 -8.65 -2.91
CA ALA A 143 -6.29 -7.89 -1.88
C ALA A 143 -5.54 -6.60 -1.48
N ASP A 144 -4.23 -6.70 -1.25
CA ASP A 144 -3.36 -5.56 -0.94
C ASP A 144 -3.37 -4.51 -2.06
N ARG A 145 -3.17 -4.93 -3.32
CA ARG A 145 -3.16 -4.01 -4.47
C ARG A 145 -4.49 -3.31 -4.66
N VAL A 146 -5.62 -4.01 -4.55
CA VAL A 146 -6.95 -3.41 -4.71
C VAL A 146 -7.20 -2.38 -3.61
N SER A 147 -6.90 -2.74 -2.35
CA SER A 147 -7.04 -1.85 -1.19
C SER A 147 -6.13 -0.61 -1.31
N ALA A 148 -4.85 -0.80 -1.60
CA ALA A 148 -3.88 0.26 -1.80
C ALA A 148 -4.26 1.20 -2.95
N SER A 149 -4.79 0.65 -4.06
CA SER A 149 -5.24 1.43 -5.21
C SER A 149 -6.46 2.28 -4.85
N PHE A 150 -7.44 1.70 -4.16
CA PHE A 150 -8.60 2.43 -3.66
C PHE A 150 -8.19 3.57 -2.72
N LEU A 151 -7.35 3.28 -1.73
CA LEU A 151 -6.84 4.29 -0.78
C LEU A 151 -6.00 5.37 -1.47
N SER A 152 -5.25 5.02 -2.51
CA SER A 152 -4.51 6.00 -3.32
C SER A 152 -5.47 6.91 -4.08
N MET A 153 -6.59 6.38 -4.59
CA MET A 153 -7.65 7.15 -5.25
C MET A 153 -8.47 8.03 -4.29
N CYS A 154 -8.50 7.71 -2.99
CA CYS A 154 -9.11 8.61 -2.00
C CYS A 154 -8.40 9.97 -1.94
N GLN A 155 -7.10 10.06 -2.25
CA GLN A 155 -6.36 11.32 -2.23
C GLN A 155 -6.81 12.32 -3.31
N PRO A 156 -6.81 11.99 -4.63
CA PRO A 156 -7.36 12.89 -5.65
C PRO A 156 -8.85 13.16 -5.43
N PHE A 157 -9.60 12.20 -4.89
CA PHE A 157 -11.01 12.43 -4.56
C PHE A 157 -11.21 13.54 -3.52
N LYS A 158 -10.32 13.66 -2.52
CA LYS A 158 -10.37 14.77 -1.54
C LYS A 158 -10.29 16.15 -2.18
N PHE A 159 -9.54 16.31 -3.28
CA PHE A 159 -9.50 17.57 -4.04
C PHE A 159 -10.83 17.96 -4.68
N ILE A 160 -11.72 16.98 -4.87
CA ILE A 160 -13.04 17.19 -5.44
C ILE A 160 -14.08 17.36 -4.33
N SER A 161 -13.99 16.54 -3.28
CA SER A 161 -15.03 16.45 -2.24
C SER A 161 -14.84 17.44 -1.08
N CYS A 162 -13.61 17.84 -0.77
CA CYS A 162 -13.31 18.67 0.40
C CYS A 162 -12.79 20.04 -0.02
N SER A 163 -13.33 21.10 0.61
CA SER A 163 -12.80 22.45 0.46
C SER A 163 -11.46 22.54 1.18
N MET A 164 -10.42 22.95 0.47
CA MET A 164 -9.05 23.00 0.99
C MET A 164 -8.39 24.34 0.76
N ASP A 165 -7.60 24.77 1.74
CA ASP A 165 -6.67 25.88 1.57
C ASP A 165 -5.41 25.46 0.80
N PHE A 166 -4.55 26.44 0.51
CA PHE A 166 -3.31 26.21 -0.23
C PHE A 166 -2.34 25.27 0.51
N ALA A 167 -2.27 25.34 1.84
CA ALA A 167 -1.35 24.54 2.63
C ALA A 167 -1.77 23.06 2.63
N GLN A 168 -3.05 22.80 2.87
CA GLN A 168 -3.65 21.47 2.80
C GLN A 168 -3.46 20.83 1.41
N SER A 169 -3.75 21.59 0.36
CA SER A 169 -3.60 21.16 -1.03
C SER A 169 -2.14 20.85 -1.37
N SER A 170 -1.20 21.66 -0.89
CA SER A 170 0.24 21.48 -1.10
C SER A 170 0.76 20.22 -0.42
N VAL A 171 0.36 19.97 0.83
CA VAL A 171 0.75 18.76 1.58
C VAL A 171 0.29 17.50 0.86
N LEU A 172 -0.98 17.44 0.45
CA LEU A 172 -1.50 16.29 -0.29
C LEU A 172 -0.80 16.11 -1.64
N SER A 173 -0.61 17.18 -2.40
CA SER A 173 0.03 17.11 -3.72
C SER A 173 1.47 16.62 -3.64
N VAL A 174 2.26 17.18 -2.71
CA VAL A 174 3.67 16.80 -2.54
C VAL A 174 3.78 15.36 -2.05
N SER A 175 3.03 14.97 -1.02
CA SER A 175 3.06 13.61 -0.51
C SER A 175 2.59 12.58 -1.53
N PHE A 176 1.55 12.87 -2.30
CA PHE A 176 1.07 12.02 -3.39
C PHE A 176 2.15 11.80 -4.46
N LEU A 177 2.76 12.89 -4.95
CA LEU A 177 3.84 12.82 -5.94
C LEU A 177 5.05 12.06 -5.41
N CYS A 178 5.47 12.34 -4.18
CA CYS A 178 6.56 11.60 -3.52
C CYS A 178 6.24 10.10 -3.41
N GLY A 179 5.00 9.75 -3.05
CA GLY A 179 4.55 8.36 -2.97
C GLY A 179 4.59 7.64 -4.32
N VAL A 180 4.08 8.27 -5.38
CA VAL A 180 4.13 7.72 -6.75
C VAL A 180 5.57 7.57 -7.24
N LEU A 181 6.44 8.55 -7.01
CA LEU A 181 7.85 8.48 -7.36
C LEU A 181 8.59 7.38 -6.59
N ALA A 182 8.34 7.24 -5.29
CA ALA A 182 8.91 6.19 -4.46
C ALA A 182 8.46 4.80 -4.94
N PHE A 183 7.17 4.63 -5.26
CA PHE A 183 6.66 3.40 -5.85
C PHE A 183 7.37 3.06 -7.18
N ALA A 184 7.46 4.02 -8.11
CA ALA A 184 8.16 3.81 -9.38
C ALA A 184 9.64 3.42 -9.19
N LYS A 185 10.33 4.05 -8.23
CA LYS A 185 11.72 3.73 -7.90
C LYS A 185 11.89 2.38 -7.22
N ALA A 186 10.94 1.96 -6.38
CA ALA A 186 10.92 0.62 -5.81
C ALA A 186 10.82 -0.44 -6.91
N GLN A 187 9.89 -0.27 -7.85
CA GLN A 187 9.74 -1.15 -9.01
C GLN A 187 11.00 -1.16 -9.90
N GLN A 188 11.63 0.00 -10.10
CA GLN A 188 12.93 0.07 -10.80
C GLN A 188 14.01 -0.73 -10.05
N GLY A 189 14.07 -0.64 -8.72
CA GLY A 189 15.01 -1.41 -7.89
C GLY A 189 14.86 -2.92 -8.06
N LEU A 190 13.62 -3.43 -8.13
CA LEU A 190 13.37 -4.84 -8.44
C LEU A 190 13.83 -5.24 -9.83
N LYS A 191 13.53 -4.41 -10.85
CA LYS A 191 13.99 -4.65 -12.24
C LYS A 191 15.51 -4.66 -12.37
N GLU A 192 16.20 -3.85 -11.58
CA GLU A 192 17.67 -3.82 -11.49
C GLU A 192 18.25 -4.97 -10.66
N GLY A 193 17.42 -5.83 -10.07
CA GLY A 193 17.85 -6.91 -9.17
C GLY A 193 18.44 -6.42 -7.84
N SER A 194 18.16 -5.17 -7.44
CA SER A 194 18.68 -4.58 -6.21
C SER A 194 17.62 -4.58 -5.11
N LEU A 195 17.59 -5.65 -4.32
CA LEU A 195 16.66 -5.79 -3.20
C LEU A 195 16.74 -4.62 -2.22
N HIS A 196 17.95 -4.15 -1.90
CA HIS A 196 18.12 -3.02 -0.99
C HIS A 196 17.46 -1.73 -1.50
N LYS A 197 17.60 -1.42 -2.80
CA LYS A 197 16.91 -0.27 -3.41
C LYS A 197 15.41 -0.44 -3.35
N PHE A 198 14.90 -1.63 -3.64
CA PHE A 198 13.48 -1.94 -3.51
C PHE A 198 12.98 -1.68 -2.08
N LEU A 199 13.56 -2.31 -1.07
CA LEU A 199 13.13 -2.18 0.33
C LEU A 199 13.13 -0.71 0.79
N PHE A 200 14.19 0.03 0.45
CA PHE A 200 14.31 1.44 0.80
C PHE A 200 13.20 2.29 0.17
N TRP A 201 13.04 2.24 -1.15
CA TRP A 201 12.04 3.05 -1.85
C TRP A 201 10.61 2.62 -1.52
N HIS A 202 10.38 1.33 -1.28
CA HIS A 202 9.09 0.80 -0.85
C HIS A 202 8.73 1.27 0.57
N THR A 203 9.72 1.39 1.47
CA THR A 203 9.51 2.03 2.78
C THR A 203 9.19 3.51 2.63
N CYS A 204 9.89 4.23 1.74
CA CYS A 204 9.54 5.62 1.44
C CYS A 204 8.10 5.75 0.93
N TRP A 205 7.62 4.80 0.12
CA TRP A 205 6.23 4.73 -0.33
C TRP A 205 5.25 4.55 0.84
N HIS A 206 5.53 3.62 1.76
CA HIS A 206 4.77 3.42 3.00
C HIS A 206 4.78 4.63 3.94
N TRP A 207 5.73 5.55 3.83
CA TRP A 207 5.76 6.75 4.67
C TRP A 207 5.12 7.97 4.00
N ALA A 208 5.34 8.15 2.69
CA ALA A 208 4.91 9.35 1.98
C ALA A 208 3.39 9.57 2.07
N PHE A 209 2.58 8.54 1.75
CA PHE A 209 1.12 8.65 1.79
C PHE A 209 0.59 8.83 3.22
N PRO A 210 0.99 8.01 4.22
CA PRO A 210 0.50 8.17 5.58
C PRO A 210 0.90 9.48 6.24
N ILE A 211 2.15 9.93 6.09
CA ILE A 211 2.59 11.22 6.66
C ILE A 211 1.79 12.37 6.02
N GLY A 212 1.60 12.34 4.70
CA GLY A 212 0.77 13.32 4.00
C GLY A 212 -0.66 13.36 4.53
N GLY A 213 -1.28 12.18 4.68
CA GLY A 213 -2.63 12.04 5.24
C GLY A 213 -2.74 12.55 6.68
N ALA A 214 -1.79 12.20 7.55
CA ALA A 214 -1.78 12.66 8.94
C ALA A 214 -1.65 14.18 9.06
N LEU A 215 -0.71 14.78 8.32
CA LEU A 215 -0.53 16.23 8.28
C LEU A 215 -1.78 16.94 7.75
N TRP A 216 -2.40 16.39 6.71
CA TRP A 216 -3.63 16.94 6.16
C TRP A 216 -4.78 16.91 7.16
N ILE A 217 -4.99 15.79 7.88
CA ILE A 217 -6.03 15.67 8.91
C ILE A 217 -5.89 16.78 9.96
N GLU A 218 -4.69 16.95 10.52
CA GLU A 218 -4.45 17.95 11.57
C GLU A 218 -4.60 19.40 11.04
N LEU A 219 -4.16 19.67 9.80
CA LEU A 219 -4.37 20.97 9.17
C LEU A 219 -5.86 21.26 8.89
N ALA A 220 -6.62 20.27 8.42
CA ALA A 220 -8.05 20.40 8.14
C ALA A 220 -8.83 20.78 9.41
N ILE A 221 -8.56 20.09 10.50
CA ILE A 221 -9.22 20.32 11.80
C ILE A 221 -8.83 21.69 12.35
N ARG A 222 -7.54 22.06 12.28
CA ARG A 222 -7.06 23.35 12.75
C ARG A 222 -7.70 24.52 12.01
N THR A 223 -7.68 24.52 10.68
CA THR A 223 -8.29 25.59 9.87
C THR A 223 -9.78 25.72 10.18
N SER A 224 -10.49 24.60 10.36
CA SER A 224 -11.91 24.61 10.74
C SER A 224 -12.16 25.27 12.10
N ASN A 225 -11.37 24.90 13.11
CA ASN A 225 -11.49 25.47 14.45
C ASN A 225 -11.18 26.97 14.47
N GLU A 226 -10.17 27.42 13.73
CA GLU A 226 -9.84 28.85 13.61
C GLU A 226 -10.98 29.64 12.94
N LEU A 227 -11.65 29.08 11.93
CA LEU A 227 -12.81 29.69 11.28
C LEU A 227 -14.04 29.76 12.19
N LEU A 228 -14.26 28.75 13.04
CA LEU A 228 -15.36 28.74 14.01
C LEU A 228 -15.14 29.78 15.10
N LEU A 229 -13.93 29.85 15.68
CA LEU A 229 -13.60 30.82 16.72
C LEU A 229 -13.54 32.27 16.19
N GLY A 230 -13.07 32.45 14.96
CA GLY A 230 -13.00 33.77 14.31
C GLY A 230 -14.36 34.40 13.98
N ARG A 231 -15.45 33.63 14.04
CA ARG A 231 -16.83 34.15 13.83
C ARG A 231 -17.48 34.68 15.11
N GLU A 232 -16.88 34.46 16.28
CA GLU A 232 -17.44 34.89 17.56
C GLU A 232 -17.00 36.31 18.00
N PHE A 233 -16.20 37.00 17.18
CA PHE A 233 -15.76 38.39 17.40
C PHE A 233 -16.28 39.32 16.31
#